data_AF-A0A7W2FF23-F1
#
_entry.id   AF-A0A7W2FF23-F1
#
_cell.length_a   1.000
_cell.length_b   1.000
_cell.length_c   1.000
_cell.angle_alpha   90.00
_cell.angle_beta   90.00
_cell.angle_gamma   90.00
#
_symmetry.space_group_name_H-M   'P 1'
#
loop_
_entity.id
_entity.type
_entity.pdbx_description
1 polymer ?
#
loop_
_entity_poly.entity_id
_entity_poly.type
_entity_poly.pdbx_seq_one_letter_code
_entity_poly.pdbx_strand_id
1 'polypeptide(L)'
;MIDISSLPQDPELRQLYLEVDLGEAMRAFMRTTVGQYLLRRSEEMRTDALADLVDVSPIDAEAIRALQPVIKQADTLQVWISEATEGGRNAASQPENGEVPG
;
A
#
# COMPACT_ATOMS: atom_id res chain seq x y z
N MET A 1 -10.59 -0.18 14.21
CA MET A 1 -10.65 -1.65 14.37
C MET A 1 -12.07 -2.02 14.67
N ILE A 2 -12.79 -2.34 13.59
CA ILE A 2 -14.21 -2.68 13.62
C ILE A 2 -14.41 -4.04 14.30
N ASP A 3 -15.48 -4.18 15.07
CA ASP A 3 -15.94 -5.47 15.57
C ASP A 3 -16.55 -6.27 14.41
N ILE A 4 -15.93 -7.39 14.05
CA ILE A 4 -16.37 -8.23 12.93
C ILE A 4 -17.80 -8.74 13.13
N SER A 5 -18.26 -8.86 14.38
CA SER A 5 -19.62 -9.29 14.70
C SER A 5 -20.69 -8.21 14.44
N SER A 6 -20.29 -6.94 14.30
CA SER A 6 -21.17 -5.82 13.97
C SER A 6 -21.23 -5.52 12.46
N LEU A 7 -20.53 -6.28 11.63
CA LEU A 7 -20.51 -6.06 10.19
C LEU A 7 -21.84 -6.49 9.53
N PRO A 8 -22.18 -5.88 8.37
CA PRO A 8 -23.29 -6.34 7.55
C PRO A 8 -23.22 -7.85 7.26
N GLN A 9 -24.39 -8.49 7.15
CA GLN A 9 -24.50 -9.89 6.72
C GLN A 9 -24.43 -10.02 5.20
N ASP A 10 -24.75 -8.94 4.48
CA ASP A 10 -24.52 -8.84 3.04
C ASP A 10 -23.00 -8.89 2.76
N PRO A 11 -22.52 -9.85 1.94
CA PRO A 11 -21.10 -9.99 1.62
C PRO A 11 -20.50 -8.76 0.93
N GLU A 12 -21.26 -8.08 0.07
CA GLU A 12 -20.78 -6.91 -0.69
C GLU A 12 -20.61 -5.71 0.24
N LEU A 13 -21.62 -5.43 1.06
CA LEU A 13 -21.53 -4.38 2.08
C LEU A 13 -20.42 -4.69 3.09
N ARG A 14 -20.33 -5.94 3.56
CA ARG A 14 -19.24 -6.35 4.47
C ARG A 14 -17.87 -6.05 3.89
N GLN A 15 -17.66 -6.31 2.60
CA GLN A 15 -16.39 -6.04 1.92
C GLN A 15 -16.10 -4.53 1.89
N LEU A 16 -17.10 -3.67 1.64
CA LEU A 16 -16.94 -2.21 1.69
C LEU A 16 -16.48 -1.74 3.07
N TYR A 17 -17.13 -2.18 4.15
CA TYR A 17 -16.73 -1.80 5.53
C TYR A 17 -15.30 -2.26 5.86
N LEU A 18 -14.89 -3.45 5.41
CA LEU A 18 -13.53 -3.95 5.62
C LEU A 18 -12.49 -3.12 4.83
N GLU A 19 -12.80 -2.70 3.62
CA GLU A 19 -11.94 -1.82 2.82
C GLU A 19 -11.80 -0.43 3.46
N VAL A 20 -12.87 0.12 4.02
CA VAL A 20 -12.83 1.37 4.78
C VAL A 20 -11.92 1.24 6.01
N ASP A 21 -12.14 0.25 6.88
CA ASP A 21 -11.30 0.05 8.09
C ASP A 21 -9.83 -0.20 7.71
N LEU A 22 -9.57 -0.97 6.64
CA LEU A 22 -8.21 -1.17 6.14
C LEU A 22 -7.57 0.15 5.70
N GLY A 23 -8.27 0.98 4.94
CA GLY A 23 -7.77 2.28 4.50
C GLY A 23 -7.52 3.24 5.65
N GLU A 24 -8.40 3.27 6.65
CA GLU A 24 -8.20 4.06 7.88
C GLU A 24 -7.02 3.56 8.70
N ALA A 25 -6.93 2.24 8.92
CA ALA A 25 -5.84 1.61 9.62
C ALA A 25 -4.50 1.88 8.93
N MET A 26 -4.46 1.81 7.59
CA MET A 26 -3.27 2.14 6.81
C MET A 26 -2.89 3.62 6.99
N ARG A 27 -3.84 4.55 6.88
CA ARG A 27 -3.58 5.98 7.13
C ARG A 27 -3.06 6.25 8.53
N ALA A 28 -3.63 5.58 9.54
CA ALA A 28 -3.18 5.69 10.92
C ALA A 28 -1.76 5.12 11.10
N PHE A 29 -1.50 3.94 10.54
CA PHE A 29 -0.18 3.30 10.54
C PHE A 29 0.88 4.21 9.91
N MET A 30 0.57 4.84 8.78
CA MET A 30 1.48 5.77 8.09
C MET A 30 1.79 7.03 8.91
N ARG A 31 1.01 7.38 9.93
CA ARG A 31 1.32 8.50 10.84
C ARG A 31 2.25 8.10 11.99
N THR A 32 2.49 6.80 12.18
CA THR A 32 3.40 6.31 13.22
C THR A 32 4.86 6.46 12.80
N THR A 33 5.77 6.48 13.77
CA THR A 33 7.23 6.46 13.50
C THR A 33 7.64 5.24 12.66
N VAL A 34 7.02 4.08 12.90
CA VAL A 34 7.33 2.84 12.16
C VAL A 34 6.86 2.94 10.71
N GLY A 35 5.63 3.41 10.47
CA GLY A 35 5.10 3.58 9.11
C GLY A 35 5.91 4.60 8.31
N GLN A 36 6.26 5.74 8.92
CA GLN A 36 7.12 6.74 8.29
C GLN A 36 8.54 6.22 8.00
N TYR A 37 9.12 5.44 8.93
CA TYR A 37 10.42 4.80 8.72
C TYR A 37 10.38 3.84 7.52
N LEU A 38 9.37 2.97 7.44
CA LEU A 38 9.27 1.98 6.37
C LEU A 38 9.06 2.63 5.00
N LEU A 39 8.21 3.67 4.91
CA LEU A 39 8.02 4.43 3.67
C LEU A 39 9.32 5.10 3.20
N ARG A 40 10.00 5.79 4.12
CA ARG A 40 11.29 6.42 3.80
C ARG A 40 12.32 5.38 3.38
N ARG A 41 12.38 4.25 4.10
CA ARG A 41 13.34 3.19 3.82
C ARG A 41 13.10 2.55 2.46
N SER A 42 11.84 2.33 2.06
CA SER A 42 11.55 1.82 0.72
C SER A 42 11.95 2.83 -0.36
N GLU A 43 11.73 4.13 -0.16
CA GLU A 43 12.15 5.13 -1.14
C GLU A 43 13.67 5.24 -1.27
N GLU A 44 14.40 5.18 -0.15
CA GLU A 44 15.87 5.12 -0.15
C GLU A 44 16.34 3.88 -0.92
N MET A 45 15.81 2.69 -0.60
CA MET A 45 16.18 1.44 -1.29
C MET A 45 15.94 1.50 -2.80
N ARG A 46 14.82 2.10 -3.22
CA ARG A 46 14.49 2.31 -4.62
C ARG A 46 15.47 3.27 -5.30
N THR A 47 15.73 4.39 -4.65
CA THR A 47 16.60 5.45 -5.20
C THR A 47 18.03 4.95 -5.33
N ASP A 48 18.56 4.28 -4.31
CA ASP A 48 19.91 3.73 -4.32
C ASP A 48 20.05 2.67 -5.41
N ALA A 49 19.11 1.72 -5.51
CA ALA A 49 19.18 0.67 -6.52
C ALA A 49 19.00 1.20 -7.96
N LEU A 50 18.22 2.26 -8.16
CA LEU A 50 18.11 2.92 -9.46
C LEU A 50 19.39 3.69 -9.81
N ALA A 51 20.02 4.35 -8.84
CA ALA A 51 21.31 5.01 -9.03
C ALA A 51 22.38 3.99 -9.44
N ASP A 52 22.48 2.88 -8.72
CA ASP A 52 23.40 1.79 -9.06
C ASP A 52 23.12 1.24 -10.47
N LEU A 53 21.84 1.10 -10.85
CA LEU A 53 21.46 0.59 -12.16
C LEU A 53 21.88 1.52 -13.31
N VAL A 54 21.94 2.83 -13.08
CA VAL A 54 22.39 3.82 -14.09
C VAL A 54 23.88 3.64 -14.40
N ASP A 55 24.69 3.26 -13.41
CA ASP A 55 26.13 3.10 -13.56
C ASP A 55 26.54 1.69 -14.01
N VAL A 56 25.64 0.71 -13.93
CA VAL A 56 25.89 -0.67 -14.37
C VAL A 56 25.96 -0.75 -15.89
N SER A 57 26.99 -1.47 -16.38
CA SER A 57 27.12 -1.77 -17.81
C SER A 57 25.90 -2.54 -18.33
N PRO A 58 25.31 -2.15 -19.47
CA PRO A 58 24.11 -2.81 -19.99
C PRO A 58 24.32 -4.27 -20.41
N ILE A 59 25.58 -4.71 -20.57
CA ILE A 59 25.92 -6.10 -20.87
C ILE A 59 26.15 -6.94 -19.61
N ASP A 60 26.23 -6.32 -18.43
CA ASP A 60 26.38 -7.03 -17.15
C ASP A 60 25.02 -7.48 -16.62
N ALA A 61 24.51 -8.56 -17.20
CA ALA A 61 23.23 -9.12 -16.86
C ALA A 61 23.14 -9.65 -15.41
N GLU A 62 24.27 -9.93 -14.74
CA GLU A 62 24.29 -10.39 -13.36
C GLU A 62 24.05 -9.23 -12.40
N ALA A 63 24.79 -8.13 -12.57
CA ALA A 63 24.60 -6.92 -11.78
C ALA A 63 23.19 -6.34 -11.93
N ILE A 64 22.67 -6.28 -13.17
CA ILE A 64 21.29 -5.83 -13.43
C ILE A 64 20.26 -6.70 -12.70
N ARG A 65 20.42 -8.03 -12.75
CA ARG A 65 19.50 -8.98 -12.10
C ARG A 65 19.54 -8.89 -10.57
N ALA A 66 20.64 -8.45 -9.97
CA ALA A 66 20.73 -8.24 -8.54
C ALA A 66 19.94 -6.99 -8.07
N LEU A 67 19.89 -5.94 -8.90
CA LEU A 67 19.25 -4.66 -8.55
C LEU A 67 17.73 -4.66 -8.76
N GLN A 68 17.24 -5.34 -9.82
CA GLN A 68 15.81 -5.36 -10.15
C GLN A 68 14.89 -5.85 -9.01
N PRO A 69 15.22 -6.91 -8.25
CA PRO A 69 14.40 -7.35 -7.12
C PRO A 69 14.33 -6.32 -6.00
N VAL A 70 15.41 -5.55 -5.76
CA VAL A 70 15.45 -4.50 -4.73
C VAL A 70 14.48 -3.39 -5.10
N ILE A 71 14.54 -2.91 -6.35
CA ILE A 71 13.62 -1.91 -6.88
C ILE A 71 12.18 -2.42 -6.78
N LYS A 72 11.91 -3.65 -7.24
CA LYS A 72 10.57 -4.24 -7.21
C LYS A 72 10.01 -4.33 -5.80
N GLN A 73 10.80 -4.77 -4.82
CA GLN A 73 10.35 -4.89 -3.43
C GLN A 73 10.00 -3.52 -2.84
N ALA A 74 10.85 -2.52 -3.09
CA ALA A 74 10.63 -1.16 -2.65
C ALA A 74 9.35 -0.56 -3.26
N ASP A 75 9.15 -0.71 -4.57
CA ASP A 75 7.94 -0.25 -5.25
C ASP A 75 6.68 -0.97 -4.74
N THR A 76 6.77 -2.29 -4.52
CA THR A 76 5.64 -3.12 -4.08
C THR A 76 5.07 -2.63 -2.74
N LEU A 77 5.93 -2.25 -1.79
CA LEU A 77 5.46 -1.71 -0.51
C LEU A 77 4.67 -0.41 -0.69
N GLN A 78 5.19 0.51 -1.52
CA GLN A 78 4.53 1.80 -1.78
C GLN A 78 3.18 1.61 -2.49
N VAL A 79 3.12 0.65 -3.43
CA VAL A 79 1.89 0.27 -4.12
C VAL A 79 0.86 -0.26 -3.12
N TRP A 80 1.20 -1.21 -2.26
CA TRP A 80 0.24 -1.76 -1.29
C TRP A 80 -0.31 -0.72 -0.31
N ILE A 81 0.55 0.22 0.14
CA ILE A 81 0.11 1.34 0.98
C ILE A 81 -0.89 2.23 0.24
N SER A 82 -0.61 2.51 -1.04
CA SER A 82 -1.45 3.36 -1.88
C SER A 82 -2.78 2.69 -2.19
N GLU A 83 -2.76 1.42 -2.60
CA GLU A 83 -3.95 0.60 -2.88
C GLU A 83 -4.86 0.49 -1.66
N ALA A 84 -4.32 0.21 -0.47
CA ALA A 84 -5.12 0.15 0.75
C ALA A 84 -5.73 1.53 1.10
N THR A 85 -4.96 2.60 0.95
CA THR A 85 -5.40 3.97 1.29
C THR A 85 -6.48 4.50 0.34
N GLU A 86 -6.32 4.21 -0.96
CA GLU A 86 -7.26 4.60 -2.02
C GLU A 86 -8.47 3.69 -2.03
N GLY A 87 -8.28 2.38 -1.86
CA GLY A 87 -9.36 1.40 -1.72
C GLY A 87 -10.34 1.80 -0.64
N GLY A 88 -9.85 2.08 0.58
CA GLY A 88 -10.72 2.56 1.66
C GLY A 88 -11.38 3.91 1.39
N ARG A 89 -10.70 4.85 0.69
CA ARG A 89 -11.33 6.11 0.27
C ARG A 89 -12.48 5.87 -0.70
N ASN A 90 -12.25 4.99 -1.66
CA ASN A 90 -13.20 4.69 -2.71
C ASN A 90 -14.40 3.93 -2.11
N ALA A 91 -14.17 2.97 -1.23
CA ALA A 91 -15.21 2.27 -0.48
C ALA A 91 -16.06 3.25 0.37
N ALA A 92 -15.43 4.17 1.10
CA ALA A 92 -16.14 5.20 1.87
C ALA A 92 -16.93 6.20 0.99
N SER A 93 -16.60 6.30 -0.30
CA SER A 93 -17.29 7.17 -1.25
C SER A 93 -18.38 6.45 -2.04
N GLN A 94 -18.51 5.13 -1.88
CA GLN A 94 -19.56 4.36 -2.55
C GLN A 94 -20.88 4.50 -1.79
N PRO A 95 -21.96 4.91 -2.46
CA PRO A 95 -23.28 4.97 -1.84
C PRO A 95 -23.82 3.55 -1.62
N GLU A 96 -24.00 3.13 -0.37
CA GLU A 96 -24.69 1.88 -0.01
C GLU A 96 -26.19 2.10 -0.19
N ASN A 97 -26.74 1.91 -1.39
CA ASN A 97 -28.18 2.13 -1.63
C ASN A 97 -28.75 3.47 -1.07
N GLY A 98 -27.90 4.51 -0.92
CA GLY A 98 -28.28 5.82 -0.36
C GLY A 98 -27.70 6.20 1.00
N GLU A 99 -26.99 5.31 1.71
CA GLU A 99 -26.27 5.66 2.95
C GLU A 99 -24.76 5.46 2.78
N VAL A 100 -23.97 6.33 3.40
CA VAL A 100 -22.50 6.32 3.34
C VAL A 100 -22.00 5.59 4.59
N PRO A 101 -21.00 4.68 4.50
CA PRO A 101 -20.39 4.11 5.69
C PRO A 101 -19.82 5.26 6.54
N GLY A 102 -20.38 5.44 7.74
CA GLY A 102 -20.06 6.55 8.65
C GLY A 102 -18.84 6.31 9.52
#